data_AF-A0A2S8FJN0-F1
#
_entry.id   AF-A0A2S8FJN0-F1
#
_cell.length_a   1.000
_cell.length_b   1.000
_cell.length_c   1.000
_cell.angle_alpha   90.00
_cell.angle_beta   90.00
_cell.angle_gamma   90.00
#
_symmetry.space_group_name_H-M   'P 1'
#
loop_
_entity.id
_entity.type
_entity.pdbx_description
1 polymer ?
#
loop_
_entity_poly.entity_id
_entity_poly.type
_entity_poly.pdbx_seq_one_letter_code
_entity_poly.pdbx_strand_id
1 'polypeptide(L)'
;MLIFDALISFVLGAVLAVFPKSFIDLLGLPATETTFYPRLLGAVVIGIAIALVYECRRSANERSGLGLGGAIAIDLSAAAFLGCWLIFSWMTLPLRGALVLGSVTTLLISVSVLGFVAQRQKASQ
;
A
#
# COMPACT_ATOMS: atom_id res chain seq x y z
N MET A 1 8.29 6.85 -19.36
CA MET A 1 7.00 6.14 -19.19
C MET A 1 6.73 5.81 -17.72
N LEU A 2 7.61 5.10 -17.00
CA LEU A 2 7.36 4.75 -15.58
C LEU A 2 7.01 5.93 -14.65
N ILE A 3 7.61 7.11 -14.82
CA ILE A 3 7.31 8.27 -13.95
C ILE A 3 5.84 8.71 -14.08
N PHE A 4 5.26 8.58 -15.28
CA PHE A 4 3.86 8.90 -15.53
C PHE A 4 2.95 7.83 -14.94
N ASP A 5 3.31 6.55 -15.08
CA ASP A 5 2.56 5.45 -14.43
C ASP A 5 2.60 5.56 -12.91
N ALA A 6 3.74 5.95 -12.34
CA ALA A 6 3.90 6.22 -10.91
C ALA A 6 3.02 7.42 -10.48
N LEU A 7 3.02 8.50 -11.24
CA LEU A 7 2.21 9.69 -10.95
C LEU A 7 0.71 9.37 -11.00
N ILE A 8 0.25 8.69 -12.05
CA ILE A 8 -1.15 8.28 -12.21
C ILE A 8 -1.54 7.33 -11.08
N SER A 9 -0.71 6.34 -10.76
CA SER A 9 -0.95 5.40 -9.66
C SER A 9 -0.99 6.11 -8.32
N PHE A 10 -0.14 7.11 -8.09
CA PHE A 10 -0.14 7.88 -6.85
C PHE A 10 -1.44 8.68 -6.69
N VAL A 11 -1.85 9.40 -7.74
CA VAL A 11 -3.09 10.20 -7.73
C VAL A 11 -4.30 9.28 -7.56
N LEU A 12 -4.37 8.18 -8.31
CA LEU A 12 -5.44 7.21 -8.22
C LEU A 12 -5.50 6.58 -6.82
N GLY A 13 -4.35 6.15 -6.30
CA GLY A 13 -4.23 5.59 -4.95
C GLY A 13 -4.64 6.58 -3.86
N ALA A 14 -4.28 7.86 -3.98
CA ALA A 14 -4.72 8.91 -3.06
C ALA A 14 -6.24 9.13 -3.11
N VAL A 15 -6.83 9.18 -4.31
CA VAL A 15 -8.28 9.29 -4.49
C VAL A 15 -9.00 8.09 -3.87
N LEU A 16 -8.51 6.88 -4.09
CA LEU A 16 -9.07 5.67 -3.48
C LEU A 16 -8.86 5.60 -1.96
N ALA A 17 -7.72 6.07 -1.45
CA ALA A 17 -7.42 6.06 -0.02
C ALA A 17 -8.28 7.06 0.77
N VAL A 18 -8.60 8.21 0.17
CA VAL A 18 -9.54 9.18 0.75
C VAL A 18 -10.98 8.69 0.57
N PHE A 19 -11.26 8.07 -0.58
CA PHE A 19 -12.58 7.62 -1.02
C PHE A 19 -13.68 8.66 -0.73
N PRO A 20 -13.60 9.87 -1.35
CA PRO A 20 -14.53 10.94 -1.05
C PRO A 20 -15.93 10.62 -1.58
N LYS A 21 -16.96 10.88 -0.77
CA LYS A 21 -18.37 10.63 -1.12
C LYS A 21 -18.78 11.29 -2.44
N SER A 22 -18.25 12.49 -2.73
CA SER A 22 -18.46 13.20 -3.99
C SER A 22 -18.03 12.42 -5.24
N PHE A 23 -17.05 11.53 -5.13
CA PHE A 23 -16.62 10.67 -6.24
C PHE A 23 -17.58 9.50 -6.46
N ILE A 24 -18.18 8.98 -5.39
CA ILE A 24 -19.21 7.94 -5.46
C ILE A 24 -20.47 8.50 -6.14
N ASP A 25 -20.88 9.71 -5.73
CA ASP A 25 -22.05 10.40 -6.29
C ASP A 25 -21.82 10.79 -7.76
N LEU A 26 -20.61 11.24 -8.11
CA LEU A 26 -20.25 11.61 -9.50
C LEU A 26 -20.23 10.39 -10.44
N LEU A 27 -19.80 9.22 -9.95
CA LEU A 27 -19.78 7.99 -10.74
C LEU A 27 -21.15 7.27 -10.75
N GLY A 28 -22.13 7.74 -9.98
CA GLY A 28 -23.44 7.10 -9.85
C GLY A 28 -23.36 5.68 -9.27
N LEU A 29 -22.31 5.38 -8.50
CA LEU A 29 -22.12 4.06 -7.90
C LEU A 29 -23.07 3.89 -6.71
N PRO A 30 -23.65 2.70 -6.49
CA PRO A 30 -24.47 2.44 -5.32
C PRO A 30 -23.65 2.72 -4.05
N ALA A 31 -24.23 3.46 -3.11
CA ALA A 31 -23.57 3.78 -1.85
C ALA A 31 -23.16 2.48 -1.14
N THR A 32 -21.87 2.16 -1.16
CA THR A 32 -21.35 1.01 -0.44
C THR A 32 -21.28 1.36 1.04
N GLU A 33 -21.96 0.57 1.88
CA GLU A 33 -21.95 0.70 3.34
C GLU A 33 -20.53 0.63 3.95
N THR A 34 -19.54 0.09 3.21
CA THR A 34 -18.17 -0.08 3.72
C THR A 34 -17.14 0.62 2.83
N THR A 35 -16.45 1.62 3.40
CA THR A 35 -15.32 2.31 2.73
C THR A 35 -14.00 1.55 2.87
N PHE A 36 -14.01 0.33 3.41
CA PHE A 36 -12.79 -0.41 3.76
C PHE A 36 -12.00 -0.86 2.52
N TYR A 37 -12.64 -1.61 1.61
CA TYR A 37 -11.97 -2.17 0.42
C TYR A 37 -11.42 -1.10 -0.52
N PRO A 38 -12.14 -0.01 -0.82
CA PRO A 38 -11.60 1.03 -1.69
C PRO A 38 -10.37 1.70 -1.09
N ARG A 39 -10.37 1.96 0.22
CA ARG A 39 -9.23 2.59 0.87
C ARG A 39 -8.02 1.67 0.98
N LEU A 40 -8.25 0.39 1.24
CA LEU A 40 -7.19 -0.62 1.21
C LEU A 40 -6.59 -0.75 -0.19
N LEU A 41 -7.43 -0.78 -1.22
CA LEU A 41 -6.97 -0.78 -2.61
C LEU A 41 -6.15 0.49 -2.89
N GLY A 42 -6.60 1.66 -2.44
CA GLY A 42 -5.86 2.92 -2.55
C GLY A 42 -4.47 2.86 -1.92
N ALA A 43 -4.33 2.29 -0.72
CA ALA A 43 -3.04 2.10 -0.07
C ALA A 43 -2.09 1.19 -0.88
N VAL A 44 -2.62 0.11 -1.47
CA VAL A 44 -1.85 -0.78 -2.35
C VAL A 44 -1.39 -0.03 -3.61
N VAL A 45 -2.28 0.75 -4.25
CA VAL A 45 -1.92 1.53 -5.45
C VAL A 45 -0.87 2.61 -5.12
N ILE A 46 -0.95 3.26 -3.96
CA ILE A 46 0.10 4.16 -3.47
C ILE A 46 1.43 3.41 -3.32
N GLY A 47 1.40 2.21 -2.73
CA GLY A 47 2.57 1.35 -2.62
C GLY A 47 3.21 1.00 -3.97
N ILE A 48 2.38 0.71 -4.98
CA ILE A 48 2.83 0.46 -6.36
C ILE A 48 3.47 1.73 -6.95
N ALA A 49 2.85 2.90 -6.73
CA ALA A 49 3.41 4.17 -7.18
C ALA A 49 4.80 4.44 -6.58
N ILE A 50 4.96 4.22 -5.26
CA ILE A 50 6.25 4.36 -4.58
C ILE A 50 7.27 3.38 -5.16
N ALA A 51 6.86 2.13 -5.40
CA ALA A 51 7.72 1.12 -5.98
C ALA A 51 8.20 1.47 -7.40
N LEU A 52 7.32 2.05 -8.23
CA LEU A 52 7.68 2.56 -9.56
C LEU A 52 8.64 3.76 -9.48
N VAL A 53 8.50 4.64 -8.48
CA VAL A 53 9.46 5.72 -8.23
C VAL A 53 10.83 5.17 -7.84
N TYR A 54 10.87 4.14 -6.99
CA TYR A 54 12.13 3.47 -6.64
C TYR A 54 12.80 2.86 -7.88
N GLU A 55 12.02 2.22 -8.75
CA GLU A 55 12.54 1.64 -10.00
C GLU A 55 13.03 2.73 -10.97
N CYS A 56 12.35 3.88 -11.05
CA CYS A 56 12.82 5.03 -11.85
C CYS A 56 14.18 5.59 -11.40
N ARG A 57 14.52 5.47 -10.11
CA ARG A 57 15.79 5.97 -9.57
C ARG A 57 16.93 4.96 -9.71
N ARG A 58 16.63 3.74 -10.16
CA ARG A 58 17.61 2.67 -10.37
C ARG A 58 18.25 2.82 -11.76
N SER A 59 19.56 2.65 -11.84
CA SER A 59 20.31 2.87 -13.08
C SER A 59 20.00 1.76 -14.11
N ALA A 60 19.92 2.13 -15.40
CA ALA A 60 19.41 1.31 -16.52
C ALA A 60 20.13 -0.03 -16.77
N ASN A 61 21.21 -0.32 -16.03
CA ASN A 61 22.01 -1.53 -16.18
C ASN A 61 21.51 -2.71 -15.32
N GLU A 62 20.57 -2.47 -14.39
CA GLU A 62 19.95 -3.53 -13.57
C GLU A 62 18.51 -3.76 -14.00
N ARG A 63 18.30 -4.49 -15.12
CA ARG A 63 16.97 -4.94 -15.52
C ARG A 63 16.41 -5.90 -14.47
N SER A 64 15.45 -5.50 -13.63
CA SER A 64 14.57 -6.46 -12.92
C SER A 64 13.39 -5.81 -12.20
N GLY A 65 12.26 -5.61 -12.90
CA GLY A 65 10.89 -5.48 -12.35
C GLY A 65 10.73 -4.51 -11.16
N LEU A 66 9.65 -4.64 -10.37
CA LEU A 66 9.50 -3.87 -9.11
C LEU A 66 10.60 -4.18 -8.08
N GLY A 67 11.34 -5.28 -8.27
CA GLY A 67 12.39 -5.75 -7.38
C GLY A 67 11.92 -6.03 -5.95
N LEU A 68 12.88 -6.34 -5.08
CA LEU A 68 12.63 -6.54 -3.65
C LEU A 68 12.20 -5.23 -2.96
N GLY A 69 12.79 -4.10 -3.35
CA GLY A 69 12.46 -2.78 -2.80
C GLY A 69 11.04 -2.33 -3.08
N GLY A 70 10.52 -2.62 -4.28
CA GLY A 70 9.14 -2.32 -4.64
C GLY A 70 8.12 -3.17 -3.90
N ALA A 71 8.39 -4.48 -3.72
CA ALA A 71 7.54 -5.35 -2.91
C ALA A 71 7.46 -4.86 -1.46
N ILE A 72 8.58 -4.46 -0.86
CA ILE A 72 8.62 -3.87 0.49
C ILE A 72 7.80 -2.58 0.57
N ALA A 73 7.89 -1.70 -0.44
CA ALA A 73 7.12 -0.45 -0.46
C ALA A 73 5.61 -0.69 -0.53
N ILE A 74 5.17 -1.69 -1.29
CA ILE A 74 3.76 -2.09 -1.39
C ILE A 74 3.27 -2.64 -0.05
N ASP A 75 3.98 -3.61 0.52
CA ASP A 75 3.60 -4.26 1.79
C ASP A 75 3.57 -3.27 2.95
N LEU A 76 4.54 -2.36 3.02
CA LEU A 76 4.61 -1.35 4.08
C LEU A 76 3.47 -0.33 3.96
N SER A 77 3.08 0.05 2.74
CA SER A 77 1.95 0.97 2.52
C SER A 77 0.63 0.33 2.95
N ALA A 78 0.43 -0.96 2.62
CA ALA A 78 -0.73 -1.72 3.08
C ALA A 78 -0.73 -1.89 4.61
N ALA A 79 0.41 -2.22 5.21
CA ALA A 79 0.55 -2.37 6.66
C ALA A 79 0.28 -1.06 7.41
N ALA A 80 0.82 0.06 6.94
CA ALA A 80 0.59 1.37 7.55
C ALA A 80 -0.90 1.73 7.53
N PHE A 81 -1.58 1.48 6.42
CA PHE A 81 -3.00 1.74 6.30
C PHE A 81 -3.84 0.87 7.23
N LEU A 82 -3.60 -0.45 7.24
CA LEU A 82 -4.30 -1.39 8.13
C LEU A 82 -4.00 -1.11 9.62
N GLY A 83 -2.76 -0.72 9.94
CA GLY A 83 -2.34 -0.34 11.29
C GLY A 83 -3.00 0.94 11.78
N CYS A 84 -3.00 2.02 10.97
CA CYS A 84 -3.74 3.24 11.27
C CYS A 84 -5.23 2.93 11.48
N TRP A 85 -5.82 2.09 10.62
CA TRP A 85 -7.22 1.69 10.77
C TRP A 85 -7.48 0.93 12.07
N LEU A 86 -6.60 -0.02 12.45
CA LEU A 86 -6.70 -0.78 13.69
C LEU A 86 -6.63 0.14 14.92
N ILE A 87 -5.78 1.17 14.87
CA ILE A 87 -5.66 2.17 15.95
C ILE A 87 -6.94 3.01 16.05
N PHE A 88 -7.46 3.52 14.93
CA PHE A 88 -8.67 4.37 14.93
C PHE A 88 -9.97 3.60 15.18
N SER A 89 -10.01 2.31 14.85
CA SER A 89 -11.22 1.47 14.95
C SER A 89 -11.23 0.56 16.19
N TRP A 90 -10.34 0.83 17.16
CA TRP A 90 -10.18 0.02 18.38
C TRP A 90 -11.49 -0.15 19.17
N MET A 91 -12.37 0.84 19.11
CA MET A 91 -13.62 0.87 19.89
C MET A 91 -14.84 0.31 19.13
N THR A 92 -14.73 0.10 17.81
CA THR A 92 -15.84 -0.31 16.93
C THR A 92 -15.66 -1.70 16.32
N LEU A 93 -14.44 -2.24 16.32
CA LEU A 93 -14.15 -3.57 15.76
C LEU A 93 -14.48 -4.69 16.76
N PRO A 94 -15.16 -5.77 16.33
CA PRO A 94 -15.26 -6.99 17.14
C PRO A 94 -13.87 -7.62 17.33
N LEU A 95 -13.65 -8.30 18.46
CA LEU A 95 -12.35 -8.89 18.83
C LEU A 95 -11.73 -9.76 17.72
N ARG A 96 -12.58 -10.51 16.99
CA ARG A 96 -12.16 -11.33 15.84
C ARG A 96 -11.59 -10.48 14.70
N GLY A 97 -12.20 -9.34 14.41
CA GLY A 97 -11.74 -8.41 13.38
C GLY A 97 -10.43 -7.74 13.77
N ALA A 98 -10.28 -7.32 15.03
CA ALA A 98 -9.03 -6.76 15.54
C ALA A 98 -7.87 -7.78 15.49
N LEU A 99 -8.12 -9.05 15.84
CA LEU A 99 -7.13 -10.13 15.75
C LEU A 99 -6.68 -10.41 14.32
N VAL A 100 -7.63 -10.52 13.38
CA VAL A 100 -7.31 -10.76 11.95
C VAL A 100 -6.59 -9.56 11.35
N LEU A 101 -7.06 -8.35 11.62
CA LEU A 101 -6.44 -7.14 11.09
C LEU A 101 -5.03 -6.93 11.68
N GLY A 102 -4.87 -7.19 12.98
CA GLY A 102 -3.59 -7.14 13.66
C GLY A 102 -2.60 -8.20 13.16
N SER A 103 -3.06 -9.43 12.90
CA SER A 103 -2.19 -10.49 12.38
C SER A 103 -1.70 -10.19 10.96
N VAL A 104 -2.58 -9.73 10.07
CA VAL A 104 -2.23 -9.33 8.70
C VAL A 104 -1.26 -8.14 8.73
N THR A 105 -1.54 -7.11 9.54
CA THR A 105 -0.65 -5.95 9.69
C THR A 105 0.73 -6.36 10.18
N THR A 106 0.79 -7.22 11.21
CA THR A 106 2.07 -7.70 11.78
C THR A 106 2.84 -8.55 10.77
N LEU A 107 2.16 -9.40 10.00
CA LEU A 107 2.76 -10.23 8.96
C LEU A 107 3.39 -9.37 7.86
N LEU A 108 2.65 -8.37 7.36
CA LEU A 108 3.15 -7.46 6.32
C LEU A 108 4.38 -6.69 6.79
N ILE A 109 4.39 -6.18 8.02
CA ILE A 109 5.56 -5.53 8.61
C ILE A 109 6.72 -6.52 8.70
N SER A 110 6.48 -7.75 9.15
CA SER A 110 7.53 -8.76 9.32
C SER A 110 8.18 -9.11 7.97
N VAL A 111 7.38 -9.36 6.94
CA VAL A 111 7.87 -9.64 5.57
C VAL A 111 8.64 -8.44 5.02
N SER A 112 8.14 -7.23 5.22
CA SER A 112 8.81 -5.99 4.80
C SER A 112 10.18 -5.81 5.46
N VAL A 113 10.27 -6.05 6.77
CA VAL A 113 11.53 -5.94 7.53
C VAL A 113 12.53 -7.01 7.08
N LEU A 114 12.10 -8.26 6.91
CA LEU A 114 12.96 -9.35 6.42
C LEU A 114 13.50 -9.04 5.02
N GLY A 115 12.63 -8.57 4.12
CA GLY A 115 13.03 -8.13 2.79
C GLY A 115 14.05 -7.00 2.84
N PHE A 116 13.85 -6.00 3.70
CA PHE A 116 14.75 -4.86 3.83
C PHE A 116 16.13 -5.25 4.36
N VAL A 117 16.19 -6.12 5.37
CA VAL A 117 17.45 -6.64 5.91
C VAL A 117 18.20 -7.44 4.86
N ALA A 118 17.52 -8.33 4.12
CA ALA A 118 18.12 -9.11 3.05
C ALA A 118 18.65 -8.21 1.91
N GLN A 119 17.94 -7.11 1.59
CA GLN A 119 18.40 -6.13 0.60
C GLN A 119 19.68 -5.43 1.04
N ARG A 120 19.76 -5.00 2.32
CA ARG A 120 20.96 -4.34 2.84
C ARG A 120 22.19 -5.24 2.87
N GLN A 121 22.01 -6.54 3.15
CA GLN A 121 23.12 -7.50 3.12
C GLN A 121 23.73 -7.66 1.73
N LYS A 122 22.90 -7.69 0.68
CA LYS A 122 23.38 -7.76 -0.72
C LYS A 122 24.09 -6.49 -1.18
N ALA A 123 23.79 -5.33 -0.60
CA ALA A 123 24.43 -4.06 -0.96
C ALA A 123 25.81 -3.86 -0.29
N SER A 124 26.18 -4.70 0.68
CA SER A 124 27.47 -4.65 1.40
C SER A 124 28.48 -5.70 0.94
N GLN A 125 28.15 -6.52 -0.06
CA GLN A 125 29.06 -7.45 -0.75
C GLN A 125 29.44 -6.88 -2.11
#